data_AF-A0A173MIB5-F1
#
_entry.id   AF-A0A173MIB5-F1
#
_cell.length_a   1.000
_cell.length_b   1.000
_cell.length_c   1.000
_cell.angle_alpha   90.00
_cell.angle_beta   90.00
_cell.angle_gamma   90.00
#
_symmetry.space_group_name_H-M   'P 1'
#
loop_
_entity.id
_entity.type
_entity.pdbx_description
1 polymer ?
#
loop_
_entity_poly.entity_id
_entity_poly.type
_entity_poly.pdbx_seq_one_letter_code
_entity_poly.pdbx_strand_id
1 'polypeptide(L)'
;MIKKIGYTALLIAGLTACNNNPGNGTSKDSASITTADSAKAPISLCFQRYAGPLRQDTFTVHLIIDGSNVTGELVEMPFQKDARRGTLAGAMKDKTVTATWSYIQEGQQDTLPVVLKFKDGNVLQQPYQYDAKTGREILKDTSSFSLEFTPVDCTKIPKQKS
;
A
#
# COMPACT_ATOMS: atom_id res chain seq x y z
N MET A 1 36.41 5.46 -44.98
CA MET A 1 37.71 5.44 -44.27
C MET A 1 37.56 6.29 -43.01
N ILE A 2 37.51 5.69 -41.80
CA ILE A 2 38.65 5.50 -40.85
C ILE A 2 39.12 6.87 -40.30
N LYS A 3 39.23 7.20 -38.99
CA LYS A 3 39.20 6.47 -37.71
C LYS A 3 39.14 7.50 -36.55
N LYS A 4 38.45 7.13 -35.45
CA LYS A 4 38.86 7.12 -34.01
C LYS A 4 39.45 8.40 -33.37
N ILE A 5 38.76 8.98 -32.38
CA ILE A 5 38.83 8.73 -30.91
C ILE A 5 40.12 9.26 -30.27
N GLY A 6 39.97 10.21 -29.34
CA GLY A 6 40.96 10.55 -28.32
C GLY A 6 40.26 10.70 -26.96
N TYR A 7 40.48 9.72 -26.09
CA TYR A 7 40.09 9.75 -24.67
C TYR A 7 41.18 10.48 -23.87
N THR A 8 40.78 11.35 -22.96
CA THR A 8 41.66 11.87 -21.91
C THR A 8 41.24 11.25 -20.58
N ALA A 9 42.18 10.49 -20.00
CA ALA A 9 42.14 9.96 -18.65
C ALA A 9 42.38 11.08 -17.61
N LEU A 10 42.10 10.82 -16.33
CA LEU A 10 43.14 10.54 -15.31
C LEU A 10 42.77 10.95 -13.84
N LEU A 11 42.86 9.96 -12.91
CA LEU A 11 43.27 10.01 -11.45
C LEU A 11 42.34 10.72 -10.41
N ILE A 12 42.17 10.39 -9.11
CA ILE A 12 42.70 9.49 -8.03
C ILE A 12 41.63 9.51 -6.88
N ALA A 13 41.14 8.37 -6.35
CA ALA A 13 41.47 7.65 -5.10
C ALA A 13 41.42 8.40 -3.73
N GLY A 14 40.79 7.76 -2.72
CA GLY A 14 40.99 8.08 -1.29
C GLY A 14 39.87 7.62 -0.35
N LEU A 15 40.16 6.63 0.51
CA LEU A 15 39.30 5.95 1.49
C LEU A 15 39.13 6.75 2.80
N THR A 16 37.99 6.61 3.50
CA THR A 16 37.96 6.52 4.98
C THR A 16 36.75 5.69 5.46
N ALA A 17 37.02 4.73 6.35
CA ALA A 17 36.04 3.97 7.11
C ALA A 17 36.11 4.43 8.58
N CYS A 18 34.96 4.53 9.25
CA CYS A 18 34.89 4.65 10.71
C CYS A 18 33.86 3.66 11.24
N ASN A 19 34.35 2.61 11.89
CA ASN A 19 33.63 1.81 12.87
C ASN A 19 34.16 2.22 14.24
N ASN A 20 33.29 2.55 15.21
CA ASN A 20 33.54 2.37 16.66
C ASN A 20 32.29 2.74 17.49
N ASN A 21 31.74 1.71 18.13
CA ASN A 21 30.87 1.76 19.31
C ASN A 21 31.78 1.86 20.56
N PRO A 22 31.49 2.69 21.58
CA PRO A 22 30.94 2.12 22.82
C PRO A 22 30.03 3.07 23.62
N GLY A 23 29.05 2.52 24.33
CA GLY A 23 28.26 3.26 25.31
C GLY A 23 27.36 2.36 26.16
N ASN A 24 27.97 1.67 27.12
CA ASN A 24 27.26 0.96 28.19
C ASN A 24 26.70 1.99 29.20
N GLY A 25 25.40 1.94 29.46
CA GLY A 25 24.71 2.75 30.47
C GLY A 25 23.62 1.93 31.13
N THR A 26 23.88 1.48 32.36
CA THR A 26 23.04 0.59 33.17
C THR A 26 21.89 1.34 33.87
N SER A 27 20.76 0.62 33.99
CA SER A 27 19.67 0.71 34.96
C SER A 27 18.95 2.04 35.23
N LYS A 28 17.67 2.05 34.85
CA LYS A 28 16.58 2.41 35.78
C LYS A 28 15.46 1.39 35.67
N ASP A 29 15.34 0.56 36.69
CA ASP A 29 14.12 -0.16 37.02
C ASP A 29 12.98 0.84 37.19
N SER A 30 11.93 0.69 36.40
CA SER A 30 10.61 1.13 36.78
C SER A 30 9.68 -0.03 36.48
N ALA A 31 9.39 -0.79 37.53
CA ALA A 31 8.33 -1.77 37.53
C ALA A 31 7.01 -1.04 37.24
N SER A 32 6.61 -1.03 35.98
CA SER A 32 5.26 -0.64 35.59
C SER A 32 4.38 -1.87 35.70
N ILE A 33 3.47 -1.80 36.67
CA ILE A 33 2.43 -2.78 36.92
C ILE A 33 1.50 -2.83 35.71
N THR A 34 1.49 -3.99 35.08
CA THR A 34 0.41 -4.66 34.36
C THR A 34 -0.83 -3.82 34.00
N THR A 35 -0.95 -3.48 32.73
CA THR A 35 -2.14 -3.86 31.97
C THR A 35 -1.67 -4.68 30.79
N ALA A 36 -1.63 -6.00 30.96
CA ALA A 36 -1.65 -6.90 29.83
C ALA A 36 -3.06 -6.79 29.24
N ASP A 37 -3.29 -5.71 28.49
CA ASP A 37 -4.34 -5.69 27.49
C ASP A 37 -4.06 -6.90 26.60
N SER A 38 -5.00 -7.83 26.53
CA SER A 38 -4.84 -9.01 25.69
C SER A 38 -4.76 -8.50 24.26
N ALA A 39 -3.53 -8.31 23.77
CA ALA A 39 -3.26 -7.82 22.43
C ALA A 39 -3.98 -8.76 21.46
N LYS A 40 -5.12 -8.30 20.96
CA LYS A 40 -5.92 -9.06 20.02
C LYS A 40 -5.06 -9.22 18.79
N ALA A 41 -4.82 -10.47 18.40
CA ALA A 41 -4.02 -10.76 17.22
C ALA A 41 -4.56 -9.98 16.01
N PRO A 42 -3.68 -9.45 15.13
CA PRO A 42 -4.11 -8.73 13.95
C PRO A 42 -5.09 -9.56 13.11
N ILE A 43 -6.15 -8.92 12.62
CA ILE A 43 -7.16 -9.57 11.79
C ILE A 43 -6.75 -9.41 10.32
N SER A 44 -6.73 -10.51 9.58
CA SER A 44 -6.50 -10.52 8.13
C SER A 44 -7.83 -10.72 7.39
N LEU A 45 -8.22 -9.76 6.56
CA LEU A 45 -9.46 -9.78 5.76
C LEU A 45 -9.16 -9.56 4.28
N CYS A 46 -9.88 -10.27 3.42
CA CYS A 46 -9.65 -10.24 1.98
C CYS A 46 -10.96 -10.08 1.22
N PHE A 47 -10.95 -9.18 0.24
CA PHE A 47 -12.12 -8.84 -0.56
C PHE A 47 -11.76 -8.75 -2.03
N GLN A 48 -12.75 -9.01 -2.89
CA GLN A 48 -12.58 -8.97 -4.34
C GLN A 48 -13.80 -8.38 -5.04
N ARG A 49 -13.55 -7.69 -6.14
CA ARG A 49 -14.55 -7.19 -7.07
C ARG A 49 -14.17 -7.55 -8.49
N TYR A 50 -15.16 -7.91 -9.29
CA TYR A 50 -15.03 -8.02 -10.75
C TYR A 50 -15.69 -6.83 -11.44
N ALA A 51 -15.13 -6.35 -12.54
CA ALA A 51 -15.72 -5.30 -13.37
C ALA A 51 -15.52 -5.56 -14.88
N GLY A 52 -16.04 -4.64 -15.69
CA GLY A 52 -16.07 -4.79 -17.14
C GLY A 52 -17.26 -5.62 -17.64
N PRO A 53 -17.59 -5.53 -18.94
CA PRO A 53 -18.78 -6.15 -19.53
C PRO A 53 -18.81 -7.68 -19.42
N LEU A 54 -17.64 -8.32 -19.34
CA LEU A 54 -17.47 -9.78 -19.21
C LEU A 54 -16.87 -10.17 -17.85
N ARG A 55 -16.87 -9.27 -16.86
CA ARG A 55 -16.26 -9.49 -15.53
C ARG A 55 -14.76 -9.82 -15.60
N GLN A 56 -14.07 -9.27 -16.59
CA GLN A 56 -12.67 -9.58 -16.88
C GLN A 56 -11.67 -8.76 -16.05
N ASP A 57 -12.09 -7.61 -15.51
CA ASP A 57 -11.24 -6.80 -14.63
C ASP A 57 -11.36 -7.33 -13.20
N THR A 58 -10.24 -7.50 -12.50
CA THR A 58 -10.21 -8.01 -11.13
C THR A 58 -9.55 -7.02 -10.20
N PHE A 59 -10.21 -6.72 -9.08
CA PHE A 59 -9.71 -5.82 -8.05
C PHE A 59 -9.73 -6.55 -6.72
N THR A 60 -8.64 -6.48 -5.95
CA THR A 60 -8.54 -7.17 -4.66
C THR A 60 -8.00 -6.24 -3.58
N VAL A 61 -8.57 -6.37 -2.38
CA VAL A 61 -8.14 -5.67 -1.17
C VAL A 61 -7.79 -6.70 -0.12
N HIS A 62 -6.57 -6.65 0.40
CA HIS A 62 -6.14 -7.37 1.59
C HIS A 62 -5.91 -6.35 2.70
N LEU A 63 -6.56 -6.53 3.84
CA LEU A 63 -6.41 -5.68 5.03
C LEU A 63 -5.84 -6.49 6.19
N ILE A 64 -4.87 -5.90 6.88
CA ILE A 64 -4.36 -6.35 8.17
C ILE A 64 -4.73 -5.25 9.17
N ILE A 65 -5.59 -5.60 10.13
CA ILE A 65 -6.14 -4.66 11.12
C ILE A 65 -5.58 -5.02 12.49
N ASP A 66 -4.82 -4.10 13.08
CA ASP A 66 -4.24 -4.21 14.40
C ASP A 66 -4.68 -3.01 15.26
N GLY A 67 -5.70 -3.23 16.09
CA GLY A 67 -6.41 -2.14 16.78
C GLY A 67 -7.02 -1.15 15.78
N SER A 68 -6.57 0.11 15.84
CA SER A 68 -6.95 1.15 14.87
C SER A 68 -6.01 1.25 13.69
N ASN A 69 -4.84 0.61 13.70
CA ASN A 69 -3.89 0.65 12.59
C ASN A 69 -4.35 -0.32 11.50
N VAL A 70 -4.27 0.14 10.25
CA VAL A 70 -4.59 -0.69 9.08
C VAL A 70 -3.45 -0.64 8.10
N THR A 71 -2.93 -1.82 7.75
CA THR A 71 -2.03 -2.02 6.63
C THR A 71 -2.65 -2.99 5.63
N GLY A 72 -2.01 -3.17 4.48
CA GLY A 72 -2.49 -4.16 3.52
C GLY A 72 -2.03 -3.90 2.09
N GLU A 73 -2.79 -4.44 1.16
CA GLU A 73 -2.53 -4.36 -0.27
C GLU A 73 -3.82 -4.05 -1.02
N LEU A 74 -3.73 -3.17 -2.01
CA LEU A 74 -4.77 -2.96 -3.02
C LEU A 74 -4.15 -3.24 -4.39
N VAL A 75 -4.84 -4.07 -5.16
CA VAL A 75 -4.40 -4.51 -6.48
C VAL A 75 -5.53 -4.31 -7.46
N GLU A 76 -5.20 -3.68 -8.58
CA GLU A 76 -6.09 -3.50 -9.71
C GLU A 76 -5.49 -4.22 -10.92
N MET A 77 -6.23 -5.18 -11.47
CA MET A 77 -5.85 -5.91 -12.68
C MET A 77 -6.92 -5.70 -13.75
N PRO A 78 -6.89 -4.56 -14.48
CA PRO A 78 -7.75 -4.37 -15.63
C PRO A 78 -7.30 -5.29 -16.78
N PHE A 79 -8.25 -5.86 -17.51
CA PHE A 79 -7.96 -6.74 -18.63
C PHE A 79 -7.24 -5.99 -19.75
N GLN A 80 -6.21 -6.63 -20.34
CA GLN A 80 -5.36 -6.09 -21.42
C GLN A 80 -4.62 -4.79 -21.08
N LYS A 81 -4.64 -4.35 -19.82
CA LYS A 81 -3.86 -3.21 -19.34
C LYS A 81 -2.85 -3.67 -18.30
N ASP A 82 -1.90 -2.79 -18.02
CA ASP A 82 -0.97 -3.02 -16.93
C ASP A 82 -1.68 -2.92 -15.58
N ALA A 83 -1.36 -3.88 -14.71
CA ALA A 83 -1.95 -3.96 -13.39
C ALA A 83 -1.23 -2.99 -12.42
N ARG A 84 -2.03 -2.32 -11.59
CA ARG A 84 -1.56 -1.43 -10.53
C ARG A 84 -1.54 -2.16 -9.21
N ARG A 85 -0.42 -2.04 -8.51
CA ARG A 85 -0.06 -2.89 -7.39
C ARG A 85 0.58 -2.05 -6.31
N GLY A 86 0.06 -2.12 -5.09
CA GLY A 86 0.50 -1.23 -4.03
C GLY A 86 0.02 -1.59 -2.64
N THR A 87 0.64 -0.93 -1.67
CA THR A 87 0.37 -1.12 -0.24
C THR A 87 -0.57 -0.07 0.31
N LEU A 88 -1.35 -0.45 1.31
CA LEU A 88 -2.21 0.43 2.08
C LEU A 88 -1.56 0.70 3.44
N ALA A 89 -1.58 1.96 3.85
CA ALA A 89 -1.24 2.38 5.21
C ALA A 89 -2.24 3.43 5.68
N GLY A 90 -2.87 3.19 6.82
CA GLY A 90 -3.93 4.05 7.32
C GLY A 90 -4.47 3.64 8.68
N ALA A 91 -5.69 4.10 8.96
CA ALA A 91 -6.37 3.82 10.21
C ALA A 91 -7.84 3.50 10.02
N MET A 92 -8.38 2.72 10.94
CA MET A 92 -9.80 2.40 11.05
C MET A 92 -10.44 3.23 12.16
N LYS A 93 -11.58 3.84 11.84
CA LYS A 93 -12.50 4.43 12.81
C LYS A 93 -13.91 3.91 12.52
N ASP A 94 -14.54 3.34 13.55
CA ASP A 94 -15.83 2.67 13.44
C ASP A 94 -15.82 1.57 12.37
N LYS A 95 -16.52 1.78 11.25
CA LYS A 95 -16.57 0.86 10.11
C LYS A 95 -15.88 1.42 8.86
N THR A 96 -15.08 2.46 9.02
CA THR A 96 -14.42 3.17 7.92
C THR A 96 -12.92 3.10 8.07
N VAL A 97 -12.23 2.67 7.02
CA VAL A 97 -10.77 2.76 6.88
C VAL A 97 -10.47 3.95 5.99
N THR A 98 -9.59 4.83 6.45
CA THR A 98 -8.99 5.89 5.64
C THR A 98 -7.50 5.60 5.55
N ALA A 99 -7.00 5.43 4.32
CA ALA A 99 -5.63 5.01 4.06
C ALA A 99 -5.04 5.73 2.85
N THR A 100 -3.72 5.66 2.71
CA THR A 100 -3.01 5.99 1.50
C THR A 100 -2.61 4.70 0.79
N TRP A 101 -2.94 4.60 -0.50
CA TRP A 101 -2.46 3.54 -1.37
C TRP A 101 -1.23 4.02 -2.11
N SER A 102 -0.09 3.36 -1.89
CA SER A 102 1.16 3.63 -2.60
C SER A 102 1.41 2.52 -3.62
N TYR A 103 1.41 2.85 -4.90
CA TYR A 103 1.43 1.86 -5.99
C TYR A 103 2.45 2.22 -7.08
N ILE A 104 2.80 1.22 -7.89
CA ILE A 104 3.66 1.40 -9.07
C ILE A 104 2.79 1.38 -10.34
N GLN A 105 3.06 2.31 -11.24
CA GLN A 105 2.53 2.34 -12.60
C GLN A 105 3.66 2.74 -13.56
N GLU A 106 3.88 1.93 -14.59
CA GLU A 106 4.95 2.17 -15.60
C GLU A 106 6.34 2.39 -14.98
N GLY A 107 6.63 1.71 -13.86
CA GLY A 107 7.90 1.82 -13.14
C GLY A 107 8.04 3.07 -12.26
N GLN A 108 7.00 3.91 -12.17
CA GLN A 108 6.97 5.07 -11.28
C GLN A 108 6.05 4.81 -10.09
N GLN A 109 6.48 5.27 -8.91
CA GLN A 109 5.67 5.21 -7.71
C GLN A 109 4.72 6.42 -7.68
N ASP A 110 3.45 6.16 -7.36
CA ASP A 110 2.43 7.18 -7.12
C ASP A 110 1.59 6.81 -5.89
N THR A 111 0.77 7.75 -5.43
CA THR A 111 -0.11 7.57 -4.27
C THR A 111 -1.51 8.10 -4.54
N LEU A 112 -2.51 7.40 -4.00
CA LEU A 112 -3.91 7.84 -3.98
C LEU A 112 -4.53 7.61 -2.59
N PRO A 113 -5.39 8.52 -2.10
CA PRO A 113 -6.17 8.26 -0.90
C PRO A 113 -7.22 7.17 -1.18
N VAL A 114 -7.43 6.28 -0.22
CA VAL A 114 -8.42 5.20 -0.26
C VAL A 114 -9.31 5.30 0.97
N VAL A 115 -10.63 5.27 0.75
CA VAL A 115 -11.61 5.17 1.83
C VAL A 115 -12.47 3.93 1.61
N LEU A 116 -12.45 3.04 2.59
CA LEU A 116 -13.18 1.78 2.59
C LEU A 116 -14.21 1.78 3.72
N LYS A 117 -15.43 1.33 3.45
CA LYS A 117 -16.49 1.23 4.45
C LYS A 117 -17.03 -0.19 4.52
N PHE A 118 -16.93 -0.81 5.69
CA PHE A 118 -17.52 -2.11 5.97
C PHE A 118 -19.05 -2.00 6.04
N LYS A 119 -19.75 -2.82 5.26
CA LYS A 119 -21.20 -2.89 5.24
C LYS A 119 -21.64 -4.30 4.86
N ASP A 120 -22.50 -4.92 5.68
CA ASP A 120 -23.13 -6.22 5.39
C ASP A 120 -22.15 -7.34 5.02
N GLY A 121 -20.96 -7.37 5.64
CA GLY A 121 -19.90 -8.34 5.38
C GLY A 121 -19.01 -8.02 4.17
N ASN A 122 -19.36 -6.99 3.40
CA ASN A 122 -18.61 -6.47 2.26
C ASN A 122 -17.81 -5.23 2.63
N VAL A 123 -16.96 -4.81 1.72
CA VAL A 123 -16.28 -3.51 1.77
C VAL A 123 -16.69 -2.69 0.57
N LEU A 124 -17.11 -1.45 0.83
CA LEU A 124 -17.41 -0.49 -0.21
C LEU A 124 -16.27 0.53 -0.32
N GLN A 125 -15.90 0.91 -1.55
CA GLN A 125 -14.94 1.96 -1.83
C GLN A 125 -15.62 3.11 -2.60
N GLN A 126 -15.15 4.33 -2.36
CA GLN A 126 -15.49 5.49 -3.17
C GLN A 126 -14.76 5.42 -4.53
N PRO A 127 -15.41 5.68 -5.67
CA PRO A 127 -14.74 5.73 -6.95
C PRO A 127 -13.86 6.97 -7.08
N TYR A 128 -12.73 6.82 -7.76
CA TYR A 128 -11.91 7.96 -8.19
C TYR A 128 -12.61 8.75 -9.29
N GLN A 129 -12.29 10.04 -9.34
CA GLN A 129 -12.64 10.92 -10.44
C GLN A 129 -11.37 11.40 -11.12
N TYR A 130 -11.43 11.57 -12.44
CA TYR A 130 -10.32 12.15 -13.19
C TYR A 130 -10.36 13.68 -13.11
N ASP A 131 -9.27 14.30 -12.70
CA ASP A 131 -9.08 15.74 -12.78
C ASP A 131 -8.31 16.09 -14.06
N ALA A 132 -9.03 16.64 -15.04
CA ALA A 132 -8.45 17.03 -16.32
C ALA A 132 -7.42 18.17 -16.23
N LYS A 133 -7.39 18.94 -15.13
CA LYS A 133 -6.41 20.03 -14.95
C LYS A 133 -5.05 19.49 -14.55
N THR A 134 -5.04 18.51 -13.66
CA THR A 134 -3.81 17.90 -13.13
C THR A 134 -3.42 16.63 -13.89
N GLY A 135 -4.36 16.05 -14.64
CA GLY A 135 -4.19 14.78 -15.34
C GLY A 135 -4.19 13.57 -14.40
N ARG A 136 -4.62 13.74 -13.14
CA ARG A 136 -4.53 12.74 -12.07
C ARG A 136 -5.91 12.25 -11.62
N GLU A 137 -5.95 11.05 -11.08
CA GLU A 137 -7.10 10.58 -10.31
C GLU A 137 -7.16 11.30 -8.95
N ILE A 138 -8.37 11.64 -8.51
CA ILE A 138 -8.64 12.27 -7.23
C ILE A 138 -9.81 11.58 -6.53
N LEU A 139 -9.77 11.56 -5.20
CA LEU A 139 -10.90 11.17 -4.37
C LEU A 139 -11.58 12.44 -3.86
N LYS A 140 -12.87 12.62 -4.17
CA LYS A 140 -13.66 13.72 -3.62
C LYS A 140 -14.42 13.25 -2.39
N ASP A 141 -14.46 14.07 -1.36
CA ASP A 141 -15.20 13.78 -0.12
C ASP A 141 -16.69 13.51 -0.36
N THR A 142 -17.25 14.09 -1.43
CA THR A 142 -18.66 13.94 -1.82
C THR A 142 -18.95 12.63 -2.58
N SER A 143 -17.94 11.83 -2.92
CA SER A 143 -18.15 10.57 -3.64
C SER A 143 -18.95 9.57 -2.79
N SER A 144 -19.95 8.92 -3.39
CA SER A 144 -20.68 7.83 -2.74
C SER A 144 -19.86 6.55 -2.71
N PHE A 145 -20.06 5.71 -1.69
CA PHE A 145 -19.51 4.35 -1.62
C PHE A 145 -20.25 3.41 -2.58
N SER A 146 -19.75 3.26 -3.81
CA SER A 146 -20.42 2.50 -4.88
C SER A 146 -19.62 1.33 -5.44
N LEU A 147 -18.33 1.20 -5.10
CA LEU A 147 -17.52 0.08 -5.53
C LEU A 147 -17.55 -1.01 -4.45
N GLU A 148 -18.35 -2.04 -4.67
CA GLU A 148 -18.54 -3.12 -3.70
C GLU A 148 -17.58 -4.30 -3.94
N PHE A 149 -16.88 -4.69 -2.87
CA PHE A 149 -15.99 -5.85 -2.82
C PHE A 149 -16.57 -6.90 -1.86
N THR A 150 -16.66 -8.13 -2.34
CA THR A 150 -17.18 -9.27 -1.57
C THR A 150 -16.05 -10.03 -0.90
N PRO A 151 -16.27 -10.62 0.30
CA PRO A 151 -15.25 -11.36 1.01
C PRO A 151 -14.79 -12.58 0.20
N VAL A 152 -13.49 -12.85 0.26
CA VAL A 152 -12.84 -14.02 -0.34
C VAL A 152 -11.80 -14.57 0.62
N ASP A 153 -11.43 -15.84 0.42
CA ASP A 153 -10.32 -16.44 1.13
C ASP A 153 -9.00 -15.75 0.74
N CYS A 154 -8.23 -15.27 1.72
CA CYS A 154 -6.96 -14.59 1.52
C CYS A 154 -5.90 -15.45 0.80
N THR A 155 -6.03 -16.77 0.82
CA THR A 155 -5.16 -17.68 0.07
C THR A 155 -5.44 -17.66 -1.44
N LYS A 156 -6.59 -17.12 -1.86
CA LYS A 156 -7.01 -17.04 -3.26
C LYS A 156 -6.67 -15.70 -3.93
N ILE A 157 -6.23 -14.69 -3.17
CA ILE A 157 -5.80 -13.41 -3.75
C ILE A 157 -4.37 -13.57 -4.31
N PRO A 158 -4.10 -13.10 -5.53
CA PRO A 158 -2.75 -13.07 -6.08
C PRO A 158 -1.81 -12.27 -5.17
N LYS A 159 -0.80 -12.94 -4.61
CA LYS A 159 0.23 -12.26 -3.83
C LYS A 159 1.01 -11.30 -4.72
N GLN A 160 1.40 -10.16 -4.17
CA GLN A 160 2.37 -9.28 -4.82
C GLN A 160 3.66 -10.08 -5.05
N LYS A 161 4.09 -10.23 -6.30
CA LYS A 161 5.47 -10.60 -6.58
C LYS A 161 6.25 -9.29 -6.59
N SER A 162 7.19 -9.17 -5.66
CA SER A 162 8.21 -8.11 -5.67
C SER A 162 9.08 -8.19 -6.91
#